data_AF-A0A8J8SVK8-F1
#
_entry.id   AF-A0A8J8SVK8-F1
#
_cell.length_a   1.000
_cell.length_b   1.000
_cell.length_c   1.000
_cell.angle_alpha   90.00
_cell.angle_beta   90.00
_cell.angle_gamma   90.00
#
_symmetry.space_group_name_H-M   'P 1'
#
loop_
_entity.id
_entity.type
_entity.pdbx_description
1 polymer ?
#
loop_
_entity_poly.entity_id
_entity_poly.type
_entity_poly.pdbx_seq_one_letter_code
_entity_poly.pdbx_strand_id
1 'polypeptide(L)'
;MKLDPSALEGDQLIQDGVGDGEAAAEVPPEEPQINGDQQALLDQVIETLQGAGDKLKLSEDFYAITYVSYMLENQAKYSLTKDAIHQNFTNSLYIFGFQTVLSFLVGLQFFSQDFSFTLGDFPIFITRYVCAILLHLQLLNEIKQSLDMQKYLANHTEQFSSRLAPYLIALMQLFGALFTEVINLCLICGQSSIMDVIINFIALGAISQIDDFYANSLSYCPVKEALENPIVVKNRSRDISFRDRNAKSKAIRLLYRFFRILYASAYFYFMPFITLIFTYLVGGTADQPEA
;
A
#
# COMPACT_ATOMS: atom_id res chain seq x y z
N MET A 1 32.11 -34.43 -11.91
CA MET A 1 33.17 -33.43 -12.14
C MET A 1 33.61 -32.95 -10.76
N LYS A 2 34.68 -33.54 -10.22
CA LYS A 2 35.27 -33.20 -8.91
C LYS A 2 36.48 -32.32 -9.20
N LEU A 3 36.55 -31.14 -8.60
CA LEU A 3 37.71 -30.25 -8.69
C LEU A 3 38.64 -30.52 -7.50
N ASP A 4 39.92 -30.65 -7.84
CA ASP A 4 41.06 -31.00 -7.00
C ASP A 4 41.70 -29.69 -6.43
N PRO A 5 41.92 -29.55 -5.11
CA PRO A 5 42.41 -28.33 -4.49
C PRO A 5 43.93 -28.38 -4.19
N SER A 6 44.76 -28.72 -5.18
CA SER A 6 46.21 -28.90 -5.02
C SER A 6 47.08 -28.01 -5.91
N ALA A 7 46.63 -26.77 -6.17
CA ALA A 7 47.45 -25.78 -6.87
C ALA A 7 47.33 -24.42 -6.17
N LEU A 8 48.35 -24.08 -5.38
CA LEU A 8 48.97 -22.76 -5.26
C LEU A 8 49.97 -22.81 -4.09
N GLU A 9 51.10 -23.48 -4.33
CA GLU A 9 52.36 -23.22 -3.64
C GLU A 9 53.16 -22.23 -4.48
N GLY A 10 53.75 -21.23 -3.81
CA GLY A 10 54.84 -20.43 -4.35
C GLY A 10 54.56 -18.93 -4.33
N ASP A 11 54.95 -18.25 -3.25
CA ASP A 11 56.02 -17.28 -3.41
C ASP A 11 56.78 -17.04 -2.10
N GLN A 12 58.10 -17.04 -2.24
CA GLN A 12 59.09 -16.87 -1.20
C GLN A 12 59.69 -15.45 -1.30
N LEU A 13 60.20 -14.98 -0.16
CA LEU A 13 61.27 -13.97 -0.02
C LEU A 13 60.94 -12.52 -0.35
N ILE A 14 60.66 -11.73 0.69
CA ILE A 14 61.46 -10.53 1.02
C ILE A 14 61.60 -10.45 2.55
N GLN A 15 62.78 -10.81 3.05
CA GLN A 15 63.28 -10.39 4.36
C GLN A 15 63.90 -9.00 4.17
N ASP A 16 63.44 -8.00 4.90
CA ASP A 16 64.24 -6.81 5.22
C ASP A 16 63.62 -6.06 6.42
N GLY A 17 64.47 -5.73 7.40
CA GLY A 17 64.25 -4.59 8.30
C GLY A 17 63.52 -4.84 9.62
N VAL A 18 64.09 -5.65 10.53
CA VAL A 18 63.80 -5.56 11.97
C VAL A 18 64.51 -4.32 12.50
N GLY A 19 63.79 -3.20 12.54
CA GLY A 19 64.11 -2.09 13.44
C GLY A 19 63.41 -2.34 14.77
N ASP A 20 64.18 -2.36 15.85
CA ASP A 20 63.68 -2.42 17.22
C ASP A 20 62.94 -1.12 17.57
N GLY A 21 61.70 -1.02 17.08
CA GLY A 21 60.72 -0.03 17.50
C GLY A 21 60.03 -0.53 18.74
N GLU A 22 60.41 0.04 19.88
CA GLU A 22 59.78 -0.06 21.19
C GLU A 22 58.25 -0.13 21.05
N ALA A 23 57.68 -1.31 21.31
CA ALA A 23 56.25 -1.56 21.23
C ALA A 23 55.55 -0.71 22.30
N ALA A 24 55.14 0.50 21.91
CA ALA A 24 54.14 1.26 22.64
C ALA A 24 52.91 0.36 22.72
N ALA A 25 52.62 -0.13 23.92
CA ALA A 25 51.40 -0.88 24.18
C ALA A 25 50.23 -0.06 23.65
N GLU A 26 49.61 -0.51 22.56
CA GLU A 26 48.36 0.05 22.07
C GLU A 26 47.37 -0.07 23.23
N VAL A 27 47.11 1.08 23.86
CA VAL A 27 46.06 1.20 24.87
C VAL A 27 44.79 0.75 24.15
N PRO A 28 44.15 -0.35 24.59
CA PRO A 28 42.93 -0.81 23.95
C PRO A 28 41.95 0.36 23.95
N PRO A 29 41.31 0.66 22.81
CA PRO A 29 40.39 1.78 22.73
C PRO A 29 39.37 1.66 23.86
N GLU A 30 39.29 2.69 24.71
CA GLU A 30 38.28 2.73 25.77
C GLU A 30 36.92 2.52 25.12
N GLU A 31 36.27 1.40 25.45
CA GLU A 31 34.90 1.16 25.02
C GLU A 31 34.06 2.34 25.53
N PRO A 32 33.37 3.07 24.63
CA PRO A 32 32.61 4.24 25.04
C PRO A 32 31.60 3.81 26.11
N GLN A 33 31.74 4.38 27.31
CA GLN A 33 30.83 4.08 28.41
C GLN A 33 29.45 4.66 28.07
N ILE A 34 28.58 3.81 27.54
CA ILE A 34 27.19 4.12 27.28
C ILE A 34 26.51 4.33 28.64
N ASN A 35 26.04 5.55 28.90
CA ASN A 35 25.23 5.84 30.09
C ASN A 35 24.00 4.90 30.11
N GLY A 36 23.55 4.45 31.29
CA GLY A 36 22.31 3.68 31.45
C GLY A 36 21.09 4.26 30.73
N ASP A 37 20.98 5.59 30.61
CA ASP A 37 19.91 6.23 29.81
C ASP A 37 20.06 5.97 28.30
N GLN A 38 21.29 5.96 27.80
CA GLN A 38 21.57 5.63 26.40
C GLN A 38 21.37 4.15 26.14
N GLN A 39 21.71 3.27 27.09
CA GLN A 39 21.46 1.83 26.98
C GLN A 39 19.95 1.53 26.94
N ALA A 40 19.15 2.21 27.77
CA ALA A 40 17.69 2.08 27.75
C ALA A 40 17.08 2.57 26.43
N LEU A 41 17.59 3.66 25.85
CA LEU A 41 17.19 4.14 24.52
C LEU A 41 17.57 3.16 23.42
N LEU A 42 18.78 2.58 23.51
CA LEU A 42 19.29 1.60 22.56
C LEU A 42 18.48 0.31 22.62
N ASP A 43 18.12 -0.16 23.82
CA ASP A 43 17.26 -1.32 24.03
C ASP A 43 15.83 -1.05 23.53
N GLN A 44 15.29 0.17 23.71
CA GLN A 44 13.98 0.54 23.14
C GLN A 44 14.00 0.62 21.61
N VAL A 45 15.09 1.13 21.02
CA VAL A 45 15.29 1.16 19.56
C VAL A 45 15.50 -0.25 19.04
N ILE A 46 16.32 -1.07 19.71
CA ILE A 46 16.53 -2.46 19.38
C ILE A 46 15.24 -3.25 19.52
N GLU A 47 14.41 -3.02 20.53
CA GLU A 47 13.08 -3.65 20.67
C GLU A 47 12.11 -3.16 19.59
N THR A 48 12.23 -1.90 19.18
CA THR A 48 11.49 -1.37 18.01
C THR A 48 11.98 -2.02 16.70
N LEU A 49 13.26 -2.35 16.59
CA LEU A 49 13.88 -2.96 15.42
C LEU A 49 13.80 -4.51 15.39
N GLN A 50 13.76 -5.16 16.57
CA GLN A 50 13.82 -6.62 16.76
C GLN A 50 12.49 -7.20 17.29
N GLY A 51 11.75 -6.46 18.13
CA GLY A 51 10.45 -6.83 18.69
C GLY A 51 9.25 -6.45 17.81
N ALA A 52 9.46 -5.66 16.75
CA ALA A 52 8.51 -5.54 15.66
C ALA A 52 8.58 -6.77 14.75
N GLY A 53 8.25 -7.95 15.28
CA GLY A 53 7.73 -9.02 14.41
C GLY A 53 6.62 -8.39 13.57
N ASP A 54 6.74 -8.44 12.24
CA ASP A 54 5.99 -7.57 11.31
C ASP A 54 4.51 -7.45 11.75
N LYS A 55 4.16 -6.39 12.47
CA LYS A 55 2.81 -6.18 12.98
C LYS A 55 2.03 -5.51 11.87
N LEU A 56 0.99 -6.18 11.36
CA LEU A 56 0.11 -5.59 10.37
C LEU A 56 -0.97 -4.80 11.09
N LYS A 57 -0.86 -3.47 11.04
CA LYS A 57 -1.93 -2.56 11.46
C LYS A 57 -2.80 -2.25 10.24
N LEU A 58 -4.11 -2.49 10.38
CA LEU A 58 -5.11 -2.13 9.38
C LEU A 58 -5.82 -0.84 9.83
N SER A 59 -6.31 -0.03 8.90
CA SER A 59 -7.19 1.09 9.21
C SER A 59 -8.57 0.59 9.68
N GLU A 60 -9.36 1.49 10.25
CA GLU A 60 -10.73 1.22 10.70
C GLU A 60 -11.78 1.36 9.57
N ASP A 61 -11.43 0.93 8.35
CA ASP A 61 -12.36 0.91 7.22
C ASP A 61 -13.23 -0.37 7.22
N PHE A 62 -14.35 -0.34 6.49
CA PHE A 62 -15.29 -1.46 6.50
C PHE A 62 -14.76 -2.72 5.79
N TYR A 63 -13.86 -2.57 4.81
CA TYR A 63 -13.21 -3.71 4.15
C TYR A 63 -12.27 -4.41 5.13
N ALA A 64 -11.53 -3.67 5.95
CA ALA A 64 -10.67 -4.20 7.01
C ALA A 64 -11.50 -4.96 8.06
N ILE A 65 -12.60 -4.36 8.55
CA ILE A 65 -13.53 -5.01 9.50
C ILE A 65 -14.02 -6.33 8.91
N THR A 66 -14.48 -6.31 7.66
CA THR A 66 -14.99 -7.50 6.99
C THR A 66 -13.88 -8.53 6.80
N TYR A 67 -12.68 -8.11 6.39
CA TYR A 67 -11.52 -8.99 6.20
C TYR A 67 -11.13 -9.71 7.49
N VAL A 68 -11.03 -9.00 8.62
CA VAL A 68 -10.65 -9.60 9.91
C VAL A 68 -11.76 -10.50 10.48
N SER A 69 -13.03 -10.31 10.07
CA SER A 69 -14.13 -11.22 10.44
C SER A 69 -13.95 -12.63 9.84
N TYR A 70 -13.19 -12.77 8.75
CA TYR A 70 -12.86 -14.08 8.17
C TYR A 70 -11.74 -14.82 8.91
N MET A 71 -11.04 -14.18 9.84
CA MET A 71 -9.99 -14.83 10.63
C MET A 71 -10.58 -15.74 11.70
N LEU A 72 -10.09 -16.99 11.76
CA LEU A 72 -10.59 -18.03 12.68
C LEU A 72 -10.45 -17.62 14.14
N GLU A 73 -9.36 -16.94 14.49
CA GLU A 73 -9.12 -16.42 15.86
C GLU A 73 -10.19 -15.41 16.27
N ASN A 74 -10.52 -14.46 15.39
CA ASN A 74 -11.55 -13.46 15.64
C ASN A 74 -12.95 -14.08 15.68
N GLN A 75 -13.22 -15.09 14.83
CA GLN A 75 -14.49 -15.83 14.88
C GLN A 75 -14.69 -16.52 16.22
N ALA A 76 -13.65 -17.14 16.77
CA ALA A 76 -13.71 -17.75 18.09
C ALA A 76 -13.84 -16.71 19.21
N LYS A 77 -13.01 -15.66 19.18
CA LYS A 77 -12.95 -14.61 20.21
C LYS A 77 -14.28 -13.85 20.33
N TYR A 78 -14.88 -13.48 19.20
CA TYR A 78 -16.11 -12.66 19.17
C TYR A 78 -17.37 -13.48 18.88
N SER A 79 -17.27 -14.82 18.88
CA SER A 79 -18.39 -15.75 18.62
C SER A 79 -19.16 -15.41 17.33
N LEU A 80 -18.44 -15.10 16.25
CA LEU A 80 -19.05 -14.65 15.00
C LEU A 80 -19.79 -15.79 14.29
N THR A 81 -21.07 -15.58 14.02
CA THR A 81 -21.86 -16.51 13.23
C THR A 81 -21.49 -16.41 11.74
N LYS A 82 -21.66 -17.52 11.00
CA LYS A 82 -21.43 -17.51 9.54
C LYS A 82 -22.33 -16.49 8.84
N ASP A 83 -23.56 -16.32 9.31
CA ASP A 83 -24.51 -15.37 8.76
C ASP A 83 -24.02 -13.93 8.91
N ALA A 84 -23.44 -13.57 10.07
CA ALA A 84 -22.86 -12.24 10.28
C ALA A 84 -21.68 -11.98 9.33
N ILE A 85 -20.80 -12.96 9.11
CA ILE A 85 -19.67 -12.85 8.17
C ILE A 85 -20.18 -12.67 6.74
N HIS A 86 -21.19 -13.45 6.33
CA HIS A 86 -21.81 -13.32 5.01
C HIS A 86 -22.52 -11.98 4.83
N GLN A 87 -23.16 -11.46 5.88
CA GLN A 87 -23.76 -10.14 5.88
C GLN A 87 -22.70 -9.04 5.72
N ASN A 88 -21.58 -9.11 6.44
CA ASN A 88 -20.48 -8.16 6.28
C ASN A 88 -19.89 -8.18 4.87
N PHE A 89 -19.72 -9.37 4.27
CA PHE A 89 -19.28 -9.50 2.89
C PHE A 89 -20.28 -8.87 1.90
N THR A 90 -21.57 -9.10 2.12
CA THR A 90 -22.65 -8.52 1.28
C THR A 90 -22.68 -6.99 1.41
N ASN A 91 -22.49 -6.47 2.61
CA ASN A 91 -22.38 -5.02 2.86
C ASN A 91 -21.16 -4.43 2.15
N SER A 92 -20.02 -5.13 2.15
CA SER A 92 -18.82 -4.70 1.42
C SER A 92 -19.08 -4.61 -0.09
N LEU A 93 -19.84 -5.56 -0.65
CA LEU A 93 -20.27 -5.51 -2.06
C LEU A 93 -21.17 -4.30 -2.34
N TYR A 94 -22.11 -3.98 -1.44
CA TYR A 94 -22.96 -2.80 -1.61
C TYR A 94 -22.16 -1.50 -1.55
N ILE A 95 -21.25 -1.36 -0.59
CA ILE A 95 -20.38 -0.18 -0.46
C ILE A 95 -19.54 0.00 -1.73
N PHE A 96 -18.86 -1.07 -2.17
CA PHE A 96 -18.10 -1.05 -3.42
C PHE A 96 -18.98 -0.66 -4.61
N GLY A 97 -20.19 -1.21 -4.69
CA GLY A 97 -21.18 -0.89 -5.72
C GLY A 97 -21.58 0.59 -5.70
N PHE A 98 -21.92 1.13 -4.53
CA PHE A 98 -22.28 2.55 -4.37
C PHE A 98 -21.11 3.48 -4.71
N GLN A 99 -19.91 3.20 -4.19
CA GLN A 99 -18.70 3.98 -4.50
C GLN A 99 -18.41 3.98 -6.00
N THR A 100 -18.50 2.81 -6.65
CA THR A 100 -18.26 2.67 -8.08
C THR A 100 -19.33 3.41 -8.90
N VAL A 101 -20.61 3.26 -8.55
CA VAL A 101 -21.71 3.95 -9.25
C VAL A 101 -21.60 5.45 -9.08
N LEU A 102 -21.35 5.97 -7.88
CA LEU A 102 -21.21 7.41 -7.64
C LEU A 102 -20.01 7.98 -8.39
N SER A 103 -18.84 7.32 -8.30
CA SER A 103 -17.65 7.73 -9.06
C SER A 103 -17.95 7.75 -10.55
N PHE A 104 -18.60 6.70 -11.06
CA PHE A 104 -18.95 6.58 -12.47
C PHE A 104 -19.98 7.63 -12.92
N LEU A 105 -20.98 7.95 -12.11
CA LEU A 105 -21.97 9.00 -12.41
C LEU A 105 -21.31 10.38 -12.50
N VAL A 106 -20.40 10.71 -11.58
CA VAL A 106 -19.61 11.96 -11.67
C VAL A 106 -18.77 11.98 -12.95
N GLY A 107 -18.12 10.85 -13.27
CA GLY A 107 -17.39 10.69 -14.52
C GLY A 107 -18.28 10.89 -15.75
N LEU A 108 -19.44 10.23 -15.81
CA LEU A 108 -20.39 10.32 -16.93
C LEU A 108 -20.95 11.74 -17.12
N GLN A 109 -21.36 12.39 -16.03
CA GLN A 109 -21.86 13.77 -16.09
C GLN A 109 -20.84 14.66 -16.79
N PHE A 110 -19.56 14.45 -16.50
CA PHE A 110 -18.50 15.25 -17.08
C PHE A 110 -18.18 14.88 -18.53
N PHE A 111 -18.08 13.58 -18.86
CA PHE A 111 -17.86 13.15 -20.25
C PHE A 111 -19.03 13.51 -21.18
N SER A 112 -20.21 13.80 -20.63
CA SER A 112 -21.38 14.25 -21.41
C SER A 112 -21.35 15.73 -21.78
N GLN A 113 -20.56 16.55 -21.09
CA GLN A 113 -20.32 17.94 -21.50
C GLN A 113 -19.12 17.93 -22.46
N ASP A 114 -19.17 18.71 -23.55
CA ASP A 114 -18.15 18.72 -24.61
C ASP A 114 -16.74 18.84 -24.02
N PHE A 115 -16.10 17.69 -23.86
CA PHE A 115 -14.89 17.56 -23.08
C PHE A 115 -13.72 18.05 -23.91
N SER A 116 -13.30 19.29 -23.65
CA SER A 116 -12.10 19.87 -24.22
C SER A 116 -11.03 19.99 -23.13
N PHE A 117 -9.87 19.41 -23.40
CA PHE A 117 -8.72 19.63 -22.53
C PHE A 117 -8.18 21.03 -22.80
N THR A 118 -8.39 21.92 -21.85
CA THR A 118 -7.85 23.28 -21.91
C THR A 118 -6.53 23.31 -21.16
N LEU A 119 -5.48 23.88 -21.77
CA LEU A 119 -4.19 24.06 -21.10
C LEU A 119 -4.34 24.90 -19.82
N GLY A 120 -5.35 25.78 -19.80
CA GLY A 120 -5.72 26.61 -18.66
C GLY A 120 -4.66 27.67 -18.35
N ASP A 121 -5.06 28.72 -17.63
CA ASP A 121 -4.09 29.67 -17.11
C ASP A 121 -3.19 29.00 -16.06
N PHE A 122 -2.00 29.57 -15.85
CA PHE A 122 -1.03 29.07 -14.87
C PHE A 122 -1.64 28.77 -13.48
N PRO A 123 -2.53 29.60 -12.91
CA PRO A 123 -3.19 29.29 -11.64
C PRO A 123 -4.02 28.00 -11.68
N ILE A 124 -4.78 27.76 -12.75
CA ILE A 124 -5.60 26.55 -12.93
C ILE A 124 -4.70 25.32 -12.97
N PHE A 125 -3.61 25.40 -13.73
CA PHE A 125 -2.62 24.33 -13.82
C PHE A 125 -2.05 23.95 -12.44
N ILE A 126 -1.65 24.94 -11.64
CA ILE A 126 -1.15 24.69 -10.28
C ILE A 126 -2.22 24.07 -9.40
N THR A 127 -3.47 24.57 -9.45
CA THR A 127 -4.59 23.98 -8.69
C THR A 127 -4.82 22.51 -9.08
N ARG A 128 -4.86 22.21 -10.38
CA ARG A 128 -5.03 20.83 -10.88
C ARG A 128 -3.94 19.90 -10.34
N TYR A 129 -2.68 20.34 -10.40
CA TYR A 129 -1.54 19.55 -9.94
C TYR A 129 -1.58 19.29 -8.42
N VAL A 130 -1.87 20.32 -7.61
CA VAL A 130 -1.97 20.18 -6.15
C VAL A 130 -3.13 19.26 -5.76
N CYS A 131 -4.33 19.46 -6.34
CA CYS A 131 -5.49 18.61 -6.06
C CYS A 131 -5.25 17.15 -6.45
N ALA A 132 -4.55 16.90 -7.57
CA ALA A 132 -4.19 15.56 -7.98
C ALA A 132 -3.21 14.88 -7.00
N ILE A 133 -2.17 15.59 -6.54
CA ILE A 133 -1.26 15.07 -5.52
C ILE A 133 -2.02 14.75 -4.22
N LEU A 134 -2.90 15.64 -3.78
CA LEU A 134 -3.63 15.46 -2.52
C LEU A 134 -4.54 14.23 -2.57
N LEU A 135 -5.31 14.03 -3.65
CA LEU A 135 -6.14 12.83 -3.75
C LEU A 135 -5.30 11.57 -3.91
N HIS A 136 -4.22 11.63 -4.69
CA HIS A 136 -3.28 10.52 -4.83
C HIS A 136 -2.74 10.06 -3.46
N LEU A 137 -2.31 11.00 -2.62
CA LEU A 137 -1.83 10.70 -1.26
C LEU A 137 -2.91 10.13 -0.35
N GLN A 138 -4.17 10.57 -0.50
CA GLN A 138 -5.29 10.02 0.25
C GLN A 138 -5.55 8.55 -0.14
N LEU A 139 -5.65 8.26 -1.44
CA LEU A 139 -5.91 6.91 -1.96
C LEU A 139 -4.71 5.96 -1.84
N LEU A 140 -3.51 6.50 -1.64
CA LEU A 140 -2.30 5.72 -1.45
C LEU A 140 -2.40 4.76 -0.25
N ASN A 141 -3.01 5.23 0.85
CA ASN A 141 -3.16 4.43 2.05
C ASN A 141 -4.10 3.25 1.82
N GLU A 142 -5.21 3.46 1.11
CA GLU A 142 -6.18 2.41 0.72
C GLU A 142 -5.55 1.32 -0.15
N ILE A 143 -4.75 1.73 -1.14
CA ILE A 143 -4.06 0.80 -2.03
C ILE A 143 -2.98 0.03 -1.27
N LYS A 144 -2.23 0.69 -0.38
CA LYS A 144 -1.23 0.00 0.44
C LYS A 144 -1.87 -1.02 1.36
N GLN A 145 -2.94 -0.66 2.06
CA GLN A 145 -3.68 -1.53 2.96
C GLN A 145 -4.24 -2.75 2.24
N SER A 146 -4.90 -2.56 1.11
CA SER A 146 -5.42 -3.66 0.30
C SER A 146 -4.31 -4.63 -0.15
N LEU A 147 -3.14 -4.12 -0.55
CA LEU A 147 -1.97 -4.96 -0.87
C LEU A 147 -1.42 -5.71 0.34
N ASP A 148 -1.40 -5.09 1.52
CA ASP A 148 -0.92 -5.71 2.75
C ASP A 148 -1.90 -6.79 3.24
N MET A 149 -3.21 -6.59 3.11
CA MET A 149 -4.22 -7.65 3.32
C MET A 149 -4.01 -8.82 2.36
N GLN A 150 -3.83 -8.57 1.06
CA GLN A 150 -3.55 -9.63 0.09
C GLN A 150 -2.27 -10.40 0.42
N LYS A 151 -1.20 -9.70 0.82
CA LYS A 151 0.08 -10.31 1.24
C LYS A 151 -0.12 -11.19 2.46
N TYR A 152 -0.85 -10.70 3.47
CA TYR A 152 -1.10 -11.43 4.71
C TYR A 152 -1.87 -12.72 4.43
N LEU A 153 -2.98 -12.63 3.70
CA LEU A 153 -3.80 -13.77 3.29
C LEU A 153 -2.96 -14.81 2.52
N ALA A 154 -2.10 -14.37 1.60
CA ALA A 154 -1.26 -15.25 0.79
C ALA A 154 -0.19 -16.00 1.61
N ASN A 155 0.16 -15.51 2.81
CA ASN A 155 1.13 -16.14 3.70
C ASN A 155 0.50 -16.95 4.83
N HIS A 156 -0.76 -16.69 5.19
CA HIS A 156 -1.45 -17.28 6.35
C HIS A 156 -2.80 -17.88 5.97
N THR A 157 -2.84 -18.68 4.91
CA THR A 157 -4.11 -19.24 4.39
C THR A 157 -4.87 -20.12 5.37
N GLU A 158 -4.17 -20.65 6.37
CA GLU A 158 -4.67 -21.48 7.47
C GLU A 158 -5.42 -20.69 8.54
N GLN A 159 -5.21 -19.37 8.61
CA GLN A 159 -5.86 -18.51 9.63
C GLN A 159 -7.25 -18.04 9.20
N PHE A 160 -7.68 -18.34 7.98
CA PHE A 160 -8.95 -17.87 7.43
C PHE A 160 -9.94 -19.01 7.23
N SER A 161 -11.21 -18.76 7.57
CA SER A 161 -12.29 -19.74 7.36
C SER A 161 -12.55 -20.00 5.87
N SER A 162 -12.36 -18.98 5.03
CA SER A 162 -12.40 -19.07 3.58
C SER A 162 -11.29 -18.24 2.95
N ARG A 163 -10.72 -18.70 1.84
CA ARG A 163 -9.58 -18.01 1.19
C ARG A 163 -10.03 -16.97 0.17
N LEU A 164 -11.14 -17.23 -0.53
CA LEU A 164 -11.54 -16.43 -1.69
C LEU A 164 -12.24 -15.14 -1.26
N ALA A 165 -13.17 -15.19 -0.31
CA ALA A 165 -13.94 -14.02 0.10
C ALA A 165 -13.07 -12.87 0.66
N PRO A 166 -12.17 -13.08 1.65
CA PRO A 166 -11.27 -12.01 2.11
C PRO A 166 -10.29 -11.53 1.03
N TYR A 167 -9.93 -12.39 0.07
CA TYR A 167 -9.15 -11.95 -1.09
C TYR A 167 -9.94 -11.00 -2.00
N LEU A 168 -11.21 -11.31 -2.27
CA LEU A 168 -12.09 -10.45 -3.05
C LEU A 168 -12.36 -9.12 -2.35
N ILE A 169 -12.49 -9.11 -1.02
CA ILE A 169 -12.61 -7.89 -0.21
C ILE A 169 -11.40 -6.98 -0.44
N ALA A 170 -10.19 -7.52 -0.31
CA ALA A 170 -8.98 -6.74 -0.56
C ALA A 170 -8.85 -6.29 -2.03
N LEU A 171 -9.39 -7.05 -2.99
CA LEU A 171 -9.45 -6.60 -4.39
C LEU A 171 -10.48 -5.48 -4.61
N MET A 172 -11.64 -5.52 -3.94
CA MET A 172 -12.64 -4.46 -4.04
C MET A 172 -12.08 -3.12 -3.56
N GLN A 173 -11.39 -3.08 -2.42
CA GLN A 173 -10.72 -1.86 -1.92
C GLN A 173 -9.64 -1.38 -2.90
N LEU A 174 -8.80 -2.29 -3.41
CA LEU A 174 -7.77 -1.95 -4.40
C LEU A 174 -8.36 -1.32 -5.68
N PHE A 175 -9.38 -1.95 -6.26
CA PHE A 175 -9.99 -1.47 -7.49
C PHE A 175 -10.85 -0.23 -7.27
N GLY A 176 -11.55 -0.13 -6.13
CA GLY A 176 -12.31 1.06 -5.76
C GLY A 176 -11.40 2.29 -5.71
N ALA A 177 -10.28 2.19 -5.00
CA ALA A 177 -9.29 3.27 -4.92
C ALA A 177 -8.67 3.62 -6.28
N LEU A 178 -8.22 2.62 -7.06
CA LEU A 178 -7.65 2.86 -8.39
C LEU A 178 -8.67 3.48 -9.37
N PHE A 179 -9.92 3.04 -9.33
CA PHE A 179 -10.98 3.55 -10.20
C PHE A 179 -11.33 5.01 -9.87
N THR A 180 -11.48 5.33 -8.57
CA THR A 180 -11.73 6.71 -8.13
C THR A 180 -10.57 7.63 -8.51
N GLU A 181 -9.32 7.17 -8.39
CA GLU A 181 -8.13 7.94 -8.81
C GLU A 181 -8.15 8.24 -10.31
N VAL A 182 -8.43 7.25 -11.16
CA VAL A 182 -8.47 7.42 -12.62
C VAL A 182 -9.57 8.42 -13.01
N ILE A 183 -10.76 8.31 -12.42
CA ILE A 183 -11.86 9.24 -12.68
C ILE A 183 -11.49 10.65 -12.23
N ASN A 184 -10.91 10.81 -11.04
CA ASN A 184 -10.46 12.10 -10.54
C ASN A 184 -9.42 12.75 -11.45
N LEU A 185 -8.44 11.98 -11.91
CA LEU A 185 -7.41 12.47 -12.82
C LEU A 185 -8.03 13.01 -14.11
N CYS A 186 -8.95 12.26 -14.72
CA CYS A 186 -9.68 12.72 -15.92
C CYS A 186 -10.50 13.97 -15.65
N LEU A 187 -11.22 14.03 -14.52
CA LEU A 187 -12.08 15.15 -14.15
C LEU A 187 -11.30 16.44 -13.94
N ILE A 188 -10.23 16.38 -13.14
CA ILE A 188 -9.39 17.54 -12.82
C ILE A 188 -8.75 18.10 -14.10
N CYS A 189 -8.29 17.25 -15.02
CA CYS A 189 -7.60 17.68 -16.23
C CYS A 189 -8.48 18.46 -17.21
N GLY A 190 -9.81 18.31 -17.19
CA GLY A 190 -10.69 19.08 -18.09
C GLY A 190 -11.38 20.29 -17.47
N GLN A 191 -11.22 20.58 -16.18
CA GLN A 191 -11.86 21.75 -15.57
C GLN A 191 -11.13 23.04 -15.94
N SER A 192 -11.79 23.98 -16.59
CA SER A 192 -11.25 25.30 -16.94
C SER A 192 -11.35 26.34 -15.82
N SER A 193 -11.97 26.00 -14.69
CA SER A 193 -12.16 26.89 -13.54
C SER A 193 -11.53 26.30 -12.28
N ILE A 194 -10.81 27.13 -11.52
CA ILE A 194 -10.21 26.77 -10.23
C ILE A 194 -11.27 26.24 -9.26
N MET A 195 -12.44 26.88 -9.23
CA MET A 195 -13.53 26.48 -8.33
C MET A 195 -14.04 25.08 -8.67
N ASP A 196 -14.17 24.77 -9.96
CA ASP A 196 -14.66 23.46 -10.39
C ASP A 196 -13.63 22.36 -10.13
N VAL A 197 -12.32 22.65 -10.27
CA VAL A 197 -11.25 21.74 -9.85
C VAL A 197 -11.39 21.38 -8.37
N ILE A 198 -11.55 22.39 -7.51
CA ILE A 198 -11.63 22.20 -6.05
C ILE A 198 -12.91 21.45 -5.67
N ILE A 199 -14.06 21.81 -6.26
CA ILE A 199 -15.35 21.15 -5.96
C ILE A 199 -15.31 19.68 -6.36
N ASN A 200 -14.79 19.35 -7.55
CA ASN A 200 -14.68 17.97 -7.99
C ASN A 200 -13.70 17.15 -7.14
N PHE A 201 -12.56 17.76 -6.75
CA PHE A 201 -11.62 17.13 -5.82
C PHE A 201 -12.29 16.79 -4.48
N ILE A 202 -13.00 17.74 -3.87
CA ILE A 202 -13.70 17.51 -2.58
C ILE A 202 -14.78 16.44 -2.74
N ALA A 203 -15.56 16.49 -3.83
CA ALA A 203 -16.62 15.52 -4.09
C ALA A 203 -16.08 14.09 -4.21
N LEU A 204 -15.02 13.87 -4.98
CA LEU A 204 -14.41 12.55 -5.14
C LEU A 204 -13.66 12.10 -3.89
N GLY A 205 -13.03 13.03 -3.17
CA GLY A 205 -12.45 12.79 -1.85
C GLY A 205 -13.50 12.24 -0.88
N ALA A 206 -14.69 12.84 -0.83
CA ALA A 206 -15.80 12.35 -0.01
C ALA A 206 -16.33 10.99 -0.50
N ILE A 207 -16.45 10.76 -1.81
CA ILE A 207 -16.88 9.47 -2.37
C ILE A 207 -15.89 8.35 -2.01
N SER A 208 -14.59 8.66 -1.99
CA SER A 208 -13.55 7.67 -1.63
C SER A 208 -13.56 7.26 -0.15
N GLN A 209 -14.23 8.00 0.74
CA GLN A 209 -14.33 7.73 2.18
C GLN A 209 -15.69 7.12 2.58
N ILE A 210 -16.51 6.68 1.63
CA ILE A 210 -17.84 6.13 1.92
C ILE A 210 -17.78 4.88 2.79
N ASP A 211 -16.76 4.05 2.61
CA ASP A 211 -16.49 2.87 3.43
C ASP A 211 -16.12 3.24 4.87
N ASP A 212 -15.30 4.26 5.08
CA ASP A 212 -15.01 4.83 6.40
C ASP A 212 -16.28 5.38 7.07
N PHE A 213 -17.10 6.13 6.33
CA PHE A 213 -18.38 6.64 6.86
C PHE A 213 -19.31 5.49 7.25
N TYR A 214 -19.37 4.45 6.43
CA TYR A 214 -20.17 3.27 6.73
C TYR A 214 -19.64 2.54 7.98
N ALA A 215 -18.33 2.31 8.07
CA ALA A 215 -17.68 1.68 9.23
C ALA A 215 -17.96 2.46 10.53
N ASN A 216 -17.93 3.78 10.48
CA ASN A 216 -18.20 4.65 11.62
C ASN A 216 -19.68 4.72 12.00
N SER A 217 -20.59 4.47 11.05
CA SER A 217 -22.04 4.42 11.31
C SER A 217 -22.48 3.15 12.05
N LEU A 218 -21.63 2.11 12.09
CA LEU A 218 -21.91 0.87 12.81
C LEU A 218 -21.68 1.09 14.31
N SER A 219 -22.74 1.45 15.02
CA SER A 219 -22.70 1.78 16.45
C SER A 219 -22.13 0.68 17.35
N TYR A 220 -22.18 -0.58 16.92
CA TYR A 220 -21.59 -1.71 17.65
C TYR A 220 -21.23 -2.86 16.70
N CYS A 221 -19.93 -3.02 16.44
CA CYS A 221 -19.39 -4.21 15.77
C CYS A 221 -18.27 -4.78 16.64
N PRO A 222 -18.45 -5.93 17.31
CA PRO A 222 -17.42 -6.54 18.16
C PRO A 222 -16.09 -6.75 17.42
N VAL A 223 -16.17 -6.95 16.10
CA VAL A 223 -15.02 -7.14 15.22
C VAL A 223 -14.18 -5.86 15.07
N LYS A 224 -14.74 -4.68 15.31
CA LYS A 224 -13.99 -3.41 15.23
C LYS A 224 -12.87 -3.38 16.28
N GLU A 225 -13.10 -3.92 17.47
CA GLU A 225 -12.06 -4.10 18.51
C GLU A 225 -10.91 -5.00 18.07
N ALA A 226 -11.13 -5.87 17.07
CA ALA A 226 -10.08 -6.72 16.52
C ALA A 226 -9.06 -5.90 15.70
N LEU A 227 -9.43 -4.72 15.18
CA LEU A 227 -8.54 -3.84 14.43
C LEU A 227 -7.63 -3.00 15.34
N GLU A 228 -8.03 -2.75 16.58
CA GLU A 228 -7.19 -2.08 17.59
C GLU A 228 -5.94 -2.89 17.91
N ASN A 229 -6.02 -4.21 17.77
CA ASN A 229 -4.92 -5.13 18.03
C ASN A 229 -4.19 -5.44 16.71
N PRO A 230 -2.89 -5.08 16.59
CA PRO A 230 -2.14 -5.36 15.37
C PRO A 230 -2.03 -6.86 15.12
N ILE A 231 -2.22 -7.26 13.87
CA ILE A 231 -2.19 -8.67 13.47
C ILE A 231 -0.73 -9.14 13.43
N VAL A 232 -0.44 -10.22 14.15
CA VAL A 232 0.92 -10.80 14.23
C VAL A 232 1.20 -11.66 13.00
N VAL A 233 2.17 -11.25 12.17
CA VAL A 233 2.67 -12.02 11.03
C VAL A 233 3.56 -13.16 11.54
N LYS A 234 3.08 -14.41 11.46
CA LYS A 234 3.83 -15.61 11.91
C LYS A 234 4.78 -16.13 10.84
N ASN A 235 4.35 -16.13 9.58
CA ASN A 235 5.06 -16.71 8.45
C ASN A 235 5.49 -15.61 7.47
N ARG A 236 6.78 -15.50 7.18
CA ARG A 236 7.26 -14.61 6.12
C ARG A 236 7.21 -15.30 4.76
N SER A 237 7.02 -14.52 3.69
CA SER A 237 6.94 -15.06 2.33
C SER A 237 8.19 -15.81 1.85
N ARG A 238 9.34 -15.60 2.54
CA ARG A 238 10.63 -16.26 2.28
C ARG A 238 10.67 -17.69 2.86
N ASP A 239 9.95 -17.92 3.94
CA ASP A 239 10.01 -19.19 4.68
C ASP A 239 9.15 -20.27 4.02
N ILE A 240 8.18 -19.88 3.20
CA ILE A 240 7.26 -20.79 2.51
C ILE A 240 7.78 -21.07 1.09
N SER A 241 8.26 -22.30 0.86
CA SER A 241 8.66 -22.77 -0.46
C SER A 241 7.51 -22.67 -1.48
N PHE A 242 7.85 -22.32 -2.72
CA PHE A 242 6.85 -22.21 -3.79
C PHE A 242 6.24 -23.57 -4.18
N ARG A 243 6.99 -24.66 -4.01
CA ARG A 243 6.53 -26.02 -4.37
C ARG A 243 5.38 -26.50 -3.49
N ASP A 244 5.42 -26.15 -2.21
CA ASP A 244 4.48 -26.62 -1.19
C ASP A 244 3.09 -25.94 -1.28
N ARG A 245 2.95 -24.96 -2.16
CA ARG A 245 1.71 -24.20 -2.33
C ARG A 245 0.75 -24.86 -3.32
N ASN A 246 -0.52 -24.94 -2.93
CA ASN A 246 -1.61 -25.32 -3.83
C ASN A 246 -1.73 -24.33 -5.01
N ALA A 247 -2.26 -24.80 -6.15
CA ALA A 247 -2.40 -23.98 -7.36
C ALA A 247 -3.17 -22.66 -7.13
N LYS A 248 -4.27 -22.70 -6.35
CA LYS A 248 -5.03 -21.50 -5.97
C LYS A 248 -4.18 -20.48 -5.19
N SER A 249 -3.39 -20.95 -4.22
CA SER A 249 -2.50 -20.09 -3.43
C SER A 249 -1.35 -19.52 -4.27
N LYS A 250 -0.90 -20.26 -5.29
CA LYS A 250 0.07 -19.77 -6.29
C LYS A 250 -0.54 -18.65 -7.14
N ALA A 251 -1.76 -18.82 -7.62
CA ALA A 251 -2.49 -17.81 -8.38
C ALA A 251 -2.69 -16.51 -7.58
N ILE A 252 -3.17 -16.61 -6.33
CA ILE A 252 -3.32 -15.46 -5.41
C ILE A 252 -1.99 -14.73 -5.22
N ARG A 253 -0.90 -15.47 -4.97
CA ARG A 253 0.44 -14.87 -4.78
C ARG A 253 0.97 -14.21 -6.05
N LEU A 254 0.70 -14.80 -7.22
CA LEU A 254 1.07 -14.22 -8.51
C LEU A 254 0.35 -12.90 -8.75
N LEU A 255 -0.97 -12.88 -8.51
CA LEU A 255 -1.79 -11.69 -8.70
C LEU A 255 -1.41 -10.56 -7.72
N TYR A 256 -1.18 -10.90 -6.45
CA TYR A 256 -0.61 -9.97 -5.48
C TYR A 256 0.74 -9.39 -5.96
N ARG A 257 1.66 -10.23 -6.44
CA ARG A 257 2.96 -9.77 -6.94
C ARG A 257 2.82 -8.82 -8.13
N PHE A 258 1.90 -9.13 -9.05
CA PHE A 258 1.60 -8.28 -10.19
C PHE A 258 1.15 -6.88 -9.72
N PHE A 259 0.15 -6.80 -8.84
CA PHE A 259 -0.31 -5.51 -8.33
C PHE A 259 0.73 -4.79 -7.48
N ARG A 260 1.55 -5.52 -6.72
CA ARG A 260 2.64 -4.93 -5.94
C ARG A 260 3.72 -4.32 -6.84
N ILE A 261 4.04 -4.97 -7.96
CA ILE A 261 4.98 -4.43 -8.96
C ILE A 261 4.36 -3.18 -9.60
N LEU A 262 3.10 -3.25 -10.04
CA LEU A 262 2.41 -2.09 -10.61
C LEU A 262 2.38 -0.91 -9.64
N TYR A 263 2.09 -1.17 -8.36
CA TYR A 263 2.11 -0.17 -7.30
C TYR A 263 3.48 0.47 -7.13
N ALA A 264 4.52 -0.35 -6.94
CA ALA A 264 5.86 0.14 -6.62
C ALA A 264 6.59 0.77 -7.81
N SER A 265 6.31 0.31 -9.03
CA SER A 265 6.99 0.81 -10.24
C SER A 265 6.25 1.96 -10.90
N ALA A 266 4.92 1.88 -11.02
CA ALA A 266 4.13 2.85 -11.77
C ALA A 266 3.33 3.76 -10.83
N TYR A 267 2.49 3.19 -9.97
CA TYR A 267 1.50 3.96 -9.22
C TYR A 267 2.15 5.00 -8.28
N PHE A 268 3.04 4.55 -7.40
CA PHE A 268 3.63 5.38 -6.34
C PHE A 268 4.46 6.55 -6.88
N TYR A 269 5.20 6.34 -7.97
CA TYR A 269 6.12 7.36 -8.50
C TYR A 269 5.50 8.19 -9.60
N PHE A 270 4.74 7.61 -10.52
CA PHE A 270 4.36 8.28 -11.76
C PHE A 270 2.97 8.91 -11.71
N MET A 271 2.03 8.40 -10.91
CA MET A 271 0.63 8.87 -10.96
C MET A 271 0.47 10.38 -10.74
N PRO A 272 1.14 11.03 -9.78
CA PRO A 272 1.04 12.49 -9.65
C PRO A 272 1.46 13.25 -10.91
N PHE A 273 2.49 12.76 -11.61
CA PHE A 273 3.02 13.38 -12.83
C PHE A 273 2.19 13.08 -14.07
N ILE A 274 1.37 12.02 -14.05
CA ILE A 274 0.47 11.72 -15.16
C ILE A 274 -0.45 12.91 -15.44
N THR A 275 -0.89 13.66 -14.42
CA THR A 275 -1.69 14.88 -14.64
C THR A 275 -0.97 15.93 -15.48
N LEU A 276 0.34 16.12 -15.25
CA LEU A 276 1.16 17.07 -16.00
C LEU A 276 1.27 16.62 -17.47
N ILE A 277 1.53 15.33 -17.68
CA ILE A 277 1.65 14.74 -19.00
C ILE A 277 0.32 14.85 -19.76
N PHE A 278 -0.80 14.50 -19.13
CA PHE A 278 -2.12 14.58 -19.76
C PHE A 278 -2.49 16.03 -20.10
N THR A 279 -2.29 16.97 -19.18
CA THR A 279 -2.59 18.39 -19.43
C THR A 279 -1.75 18.94 -20.58
N TYR A 280 -0.47 18.60 -20.65
CA TYR A 280 0.43 19.08 -21.70
C TYR A 280 0.16 18.44 -23.06
N LEU A 281 0.04 17.10 -23.11
CA LEU A 281 -0.13 16.37 -24.38
C LEU A 281 -1.47 16.67 -25.05
N VAL A 282 -2.54 16.81 -24.27
CA VAL A 282 -3.89 17.00 -24.83
C VAL A 282 -4.27 18.47 -24.94
N GLY A 283 -3.76 19.34 -24.07
CA GLY A 283 -3.99 20.78 -24.17
C GLY A 283 -3.27 21.44 -25.35
N GLY A 284 -2.13 20.90 -25.78
CA GLY A 284 -1.31 21.50 -26.85
C GLY A 284 -1.91 21.44 -28.27
N THR A 285 -2.93 20.61 -28.50
CA THR A 285 -3.53 20.43 -29.84
C THR A 285 -4.72 21.36 -30.11
N ALA A 286 -5.27 22.04 -29.10
CA ALA A 286 -6.53 22.78 -29.22
C ALA A 286 -6.38 24.24 -29.72
N ASP A 287 -5.19 24.84 -29.61
CA ASP A 287 -4.99 26.28 -29.86
C ASP A 287 -4.26 26.60 -31.18
N GLN A 288 -4.27 25.72 -32.19
CA GLN A 288 -3.85 26.15 -33.54
C GLN A 288 -5.04 26.79 -34.25
N PRO A 289 -5.09 28.14 -34.39
CA PRO A 289 -6.09 28.76 -35.25
C PRO A 289 -5.93 28.20 -36.66
N GLU A 290 -7.03 27.75 -37.27
CA GLU A 290 -7.04 27.35 -38.68
C GLU A 290 -6.48 28.52 -39.52
N ALA A 291 -5.32 28.28 -40.13
CA ALA A 291 -4.64 29.22 -41.02
C ALA A 291 -5.08 29.02 -42.48
#